data_AF-A0AAV8X5E5-F1
#
_entry.id   AF-A0AAV8X5E5-F1
#
_cell.length_a   1.000
_cell.length_b   1.000
_cell.length_c   1.000
_cell.angle_alpha   90.00
_cell.angle_beta   90.00
_cell.angle_gamma   90.00
#
_symmetry.space_group_name_H-M   'P 1'
#
loop_
_entity.id
_entity.type
_entity.pdbx_description
1 polymer ?
#
loop_
_entity_poly.entity_id
_entity_poly.type
_entity_poly.pdbx_seq_one_letter_code
_entity_poly.pdbx_strand_id
1 'polypeptide(L)'
;MGKVFSMISNPFKNYNLESRAHKVISQAKPTPAPRHKTDEVDFERFMKDYPKAYKESLKKNEQLDKHLKDIYVKSHDATINVKQGQNPNRPLPSDRATVDDYLFCIPEETVKNILKFYRVFEVYIPQERQTKARFAGPSMPKVQIIKQLRKQLPPGSDKNDKT
;
A
#
# COMPACT_ATOMS: atom_id res chain seq x y z
N MET A 1 23.72 -10.66 -36.94
CA MET A 1 25.02 -10.03 -36.65
C MET A 1 25.33 -9.76 -35.16
N GLY A 2 24.43 -10.00 -34.18
CA GLY A 2 24.67 -9.56 -32.79
C GLY A 2 25.78 -10.27 -32.01
N LYS A 3 26.03 -11.56 -32.26
CA LYS A 3 26.98 -12.38 -31.46
C LYS A 3 28.44 -11.96 -31.65
N VAL A 4 28.83 -11.61 -32.86
CA VAL A 4 30.22 -11.24 -33.19
C VAL A 4 30.55 -9.85 -32.60
N PHE A 5 29.61 -8.91 -32.69
CA PHE A 5 29.72 -7.59 -32.06
C PHE A 5 29.80 -7.66 -30.52
N SER A 6 29.03 -8.53 -29.88
CA SER A 6 29.08 -8.68 -28.42
C SER A 6 30.45 -9.19 -27.92
N MET A 7 31.06 -10.15 -28.64
CA MET A 7 32.37 -10.71 -28.26
C MET A 7 33.49 -9.67 -28.35
N ILE A 8 33.41 -8.73 -29.30
CA ILE A 8 34.40 -7.66 -29.46
C ILE A 8 34.17 -6.55 -28.42
N SER A 9 32.92 -6.23 -28.06
CA SER A 9 32.63 -5.12 -27.13
C SER A 9 32.91 -5.43 -25.65
N ASN A 10 32.86 -6.72 -25.26
CA ASN A 10 33.01 -7.16 -23.87
C ASN A 10 34.38 -6.84 -23.22
N PRO A 11 35.54 -7.10 -23.86
CA PRO A 11 36.83 -6.77 -23.26
C PRO A 11 37.03 -5.26 -23.04
N PHE A 12 36.47 -4.41 -23.91
CA PHE A 12 36.51 -2.96 -23.72
C PHE A 12 35.63 -2.49 -22.55
N LYS A 13 34.44 -3.10 -22.36
CA LYS A 13 33.54 -2.78 -21.24
C LYS A 13 34.08 -3.26 -19.89
N ASN A 14 34.76 -4.41 -19.88
CA ASN A 14 35.28 -5.06 -18.67
C ASN A 14 36.73 -4.68 -18.35
N TYR A 15 37.27 -3.64 -18.99
CA TYR A 15 38.60 -3.15 -18.67
C TYR A 15 38.68 -2.73 -17.20
N ASN A 16 39.63 -3.32 -16.47
CA ASN A 16 39.90 -3.05 -15.07
C ASN A 16 38.73 -3.38 -14.11
N LEU A 17 37.94 -4.41 -14.44
CA LEU A 17 36.83 -4.89 -13.61
C LEU A 17 37.30 -5.28 -12.19
N GLU A 18 38.45 -5.93 -12.07
CA GLU A 18 39.00 -6.39 -10.79
C GLU A 18 39.29 -5.24 -9.83
N SER A 19 40.02 -4.20 -10.26
CA SER A 19 40.29 -3.04 -9.40
C SER A 19 38.99 -2.30 -9.03
N ARG A 20 38.00 -2.25 -9.93
CA ARG A 20 36.68 -1.68 -9.63
C ARG A 20 35.94 -2.52 -8.59
N ALA A 21 35.96 -3.84 -8.72
CA ALA A 21 35.36 -4.76 -7.76
C ALA A 21 36.03 -4.63 -6.39
N HIS A 22 37.37 -4.66 -6.33
CA HIS A 22 38.11 -4.47 -5.08
C HIS A 22 37.84 -3.12 -4.43
N LYS A 23 37.72 -2.04 -5.22
CA LYS A 23 37.34 -0.71 -4.71
C LYS A 23 35.95 -0.70 -4.09
N VAL A 24 34.98 -1.42 -4.65
CA VAL A 24 33.61 -1.48 -4.11
C VAL A 24 33.52 -2.41 -2.90
N ILE A 25 34.24 -3.53 -2.92
CA ILE A 25 34.27 -4.50 -1.81
C ILE A 25 34.98 -3.92 -0.58
N SER A 26 36.03 -3.11 -0.78
CA SER A 26 36.77 -2.49 0.33
C SER A 26 36.04 -1.31 0.96
N GLN A 27 35.03 -0.75 0.29
CA GLN A 27 34.16 0.26 0.88
C GLN A 27 33.35 -0.33 2.02
N ALA A 28 33.11 0.48 3.05
CA ALA A 28 32.16 0.13 4.09
C ALA A 28 30.77 -0.09 3.47
N LYS A 29 30.01 -1.06 4.00
CA LYS A 29 28.64 -1.30 3.54
C LYS A 29 27.83 0.01 3.65
N PRO A 30 27.04 0.37 2.62
CA PRO A 30 26.26 1.60 2.65
C PRO A 30 25.29 1.57 3.83
N THR A 31 24.97 2.76 4.36
CA THR A 31 23.91 2.88 5.37
C THR A 31 22.59 2.38 4.77
N PRO A 32 21.83 1.55 5.49
CA PRO A 32 20.54 1.10 5.01
C PRO A 32 19.62 2.30 4.78
N ALA A 33 18.72 2.19 3.81
CA ALA A 33 17.75 3.24 3.54
C ALA A 33 16.90 3.54 4.80
N PRO A 34 16.53 4.81 5.03
CA PRO A 34 15.65 5.17 6.14
C PRO A 34 14.31 4.43 5.99
N ARG A 35 13.76 3.97 7.10
CA ARG A 35 12.47 3.27 7.13
C ARG A 35 11.33 4.29 7.24
N HIS A 36 10.12 3.89 6.86
CA HIS A 36 8.95 4.72 7.10
C HIS A 36 8.57 4.68 8.59
N LYS A 37 8.01 5.79 9.11
CA LYS A 37 7.68 5.92 10.55
C LYS A 37 6.79 4.81 11.09
N THR A 38 5.86 4.30 10.27
CA THR A 38 5.00 3.17 10.66
C THR A 38 5.81 1.91 10.89
N ASP A 39 6.75 1.64 9.98
CA ASP A 39 7.58 0.44 10.00
C ASP A 39 8.57 0.49 11.17
N GLU A 40 9.03 1.68 11.56
CA GLU A 40 9.86 1.90 12.75
C GLU A 40 9.10 1.52 14.02
N VAL A 41 7.87 2.03 14.19
CA VAL A 41 7.04 1.73 15.36
C VAL A 41 6.72 0.23 15.45
N ASP A 42 6.38 -0.40 14.32
CA ASP A 42 6.08 -1.83 14.30
C ASP A 42 7.33 -2.67 14.59
N PHE A 43 8.50 -2.24 14.12
CA PHE A 43 9.77 -2.89 14.43
C PHE A 43 10.14 -2.77 15.92
N GLU A 44 9.94 -1.59 16.52
CA GLU A 44 10.17 -1.38 17.95
C GLU A 44 9.25 -2.26 18.80
N ARG A 45 7.97 -2.37 18.42
CA ARG A 45 7.01 -3.28 19.07
C ARG A 45 7.48 -4.73 18.97
N PHE A 46 7.88 -5.18 17.78
CA PHE A 46 8.39 -6.53 17.59
C PHE A 46 9.62 -6.82 18.45
N MET A 47 10.57 -5.88 18.52
CA MET A 47 11.78 -6.01 19.34
C MET A 47 11.45 -6.11 20.84
N LYS A 48 10.45 -5.37 21.30
CA LYS A 48 10.02 -5.34 22.71
C LYS A 48 9.21 -6.59 23.09
N ASP A 49 8.25 -6.97 22.27
CA ASP A 49 7.30 -8.03 22.57
C ASP A 49 7.92 -9.43 22.36
N TYR A 50 8.81 -9.57 21.37
CA TYR A 50 9.43 -10.85 20.99
C TYR A 50 10.96 -10.80 20.90
N PRO A 51 11.66 -10.54 22.01
CA PRO A 51 13.12 -10.34 22.01
C PRO A 51 13.90 -11.60 21.60
N LYS A 52 13.36 -12.80 21.85
CA LYS A 52 14.00 -14.07 21.45
C LYS A 52 13.92 -14.27 19.93
N ALA A 53 12.74 -14.10 19.34
CA ALA A 53 12.52 -14.22 17.90
C ALA A 53 13.36 -13.19 17.13
N TYR A 54 13.47 -11.96 17.64
CA TYR A 54 14.36 -10.95 17.06
C TYR A 54 15.82 -11.41 17.04
N LYS A 55 16.35 -11.90 18.17
CA LYS A 55 17.73 -12.41 18.25
C LYS A 55 17.98 -13.61 17.33
N GLU A 56 16.99 -14.48 17.18
CA GLU A 56 17.07 -15.62 16.27
C GLU A 56 17.07 -15.16 14.80
N SER A 57 16.28 -14.13 14.45
CA SER A 57 16.25 -13.58 13.09
C SER A 57 17.57 -12.95 12.63
N LEU A 58 18.39 -12.47 13.57
CA LEU A 58 19.74 -11.96 13.28
C LEU A 58 20.74 -13.07 12.93
N LYS A 59 20.42 -14.33 13.23
CA LYS A 59 21.27 -15.49 12.96
C LYS A 59 20.71 -16.30 11.80
N LYS A 60 21.60 -16.92 11.03
CA LYS A 60 21.17 -17.87 10.01
C LYS A 60 20.60 -19.12 10.67
N ASN A 61 19.39 -19.51 10.31
CA ASN A 61 18.80 -20.79 10.73
C ASN A 61 19.19 -21.89 9.71
N GLU A 62 20.11 -22.77 10.10
CA GLU A 62 20.64 -23.82 9.22
C GLU A 62 19.61 -24.87 8.81
N GLN A 63 18.69 -25.21 9.72
CA GLN A 63 17.65 -26.20 9.45
C GLN A 63 16.67 -25.66 8.40
N LEU A 64 16.23 -24.41 8.57
CA LEU A 64 15.35 -23.75 7.61
C LEU A 64 16.03 -23.57 6.24
N ASP A 65 17.32 -23.22 6.20
CA ASP A 65 18.11 -23.12 4.97
C ASP A 65 18.16 -24.44 4.19
N LYS A 66 18.28 -25.57 4.89
CA LYS A 66 18.22 -26.91 4.26
C LYS A 66 16.84 -27.18 3.67
N HIS A 67 15.78 -26.97 4.45
CA HIS A 67 14.41 -27.19 3.99
C HIS A 67 14.06 -26.36 2.75
N LEU A 68 14.48 -25.07 2.71
CA LEU A 68 14.22 -24.19 1.57
C LEU A 68 14.99 -24.60 0.31
N LYS A 69 16.15 -25.25 0.46
CA LYS A 69 16.89 -25.83 -0.68
C LYS A 69 16.24 -27.12 -1.19
N ASP A 70 15.71 -27.92 -0.27
CA ASP A 70 15.05 -29.19 -0.61
C ASP A 70 13.69 -28.95 -1.28
N ILE A 71 12.94 -27.92 -0.87
CA ILE A 71 11.63 -27.56 -1.43
C ILE A 71 11.81 -26.77 -2.72
N TYR A 72 11.81 -27.46 -3.86
CA TYR A 72 11.75 -26.85 -5.18
C TYR A 72 10.31 -26.82 -5.71
N VAL A 73 9.73 -25.63 -5.84
CA VAL A 73 8.39 -25.44 -6.42
C VAL A 73 8.50 -25.39 -7.93
N LYS A 74 8.01 -26.42 -8.63
CA LYS A 74 7.70 -26.36 -10.06
C LYS A 74 6.30 -25.78 -10.22
N SER A 75 6.17 -24.49 -10.50
CA SER A 75 4.90 -23.93 -10.94
C SER A 75 4.60 -24.49 -12.34
N HIS A 76 3.53 -25.28 -12.44
CA HIS A 76 3.01 -25.78 -13.71
C HIS A 76 1.94 -24.85 -14.27
N ASP A 77 1.74 -23.67 -13.64
CA ASP A 77 0.88 -22.64 -14.18
C ASP A 77 1.34 -22.38 -15.61
N ALA A 78 0.43 -22.63 -16.56
CA ALA A 78 0.65 -22.23 -17.94
C ALA A 78 0.96 -20.75 -17.87
N THR A 79 2.22 -20.36 -18.11
CA THR A 79 2.56 -18.95 -18.27
C THR A 79 1.70 -18.49 -19.42
N ILE A 80 0.64 -17.76 -19.08
CA ILE A 80 -0.28 -17.18 -20.02
C ILE A 80 0.54 -16.10 -20.73
N ASN A 81 1.37 -16.51 -21.68
CA ASN A 81 1.87 -15.68 -22.76
C ASN A 81 0.70 -15.41 -23.69
N VAL A 82 -0.43 -14.95 -23.14
CA VAL A 82 -1.42 -14.25 -23.93
C VAL A 82 -0.73 -12.93 -24.24
N LYS A 83 0.04 -12.94 -25.33
CA LYS A 83 0.10 -11.79 -26.20
C LYS A 83 -1.36 -11.51 -26.52
N GLN A 84 -2.01 -10.67 -25.72
CA GLN A 84 -3.33 -10.16 -26.04
C GLN A 84 -3.14 -9.55 -27.41
N GLY A 85 -3.67 -10.19 -28.46
CA GLY A 85 -3.66 -9.62 -29.79
C GLY A 85 -4.22 -8.21 -29.64
N GLN A 86 -3.50 -7.21 -30.17
CA GLN A 86 -3.94 -5.83 -30.03
C GLN A 86 -5.37 -5.75 -30.54
N ASN A 87 -6.32 -5.45 -29.64
CA ASN A 87 -7.72 -5.33 -30.03
C ASN A 87 -7.82 -4.13 -30.98
N PRO A 88 -8.31 -4.30 -32.22
CA PRO A 88 -8.40 -3.18 -33.17
C PRO A 88 -9.31 -2.07 -32.64
N ASN A 89 -10.31 -2.42 -31.82
CA ASN A 89 -11.21 -1.47 -31.16
C ASN A 89 -10.61 -0.77 -29.93
N ARG A 90 -9.42 -1.19 -29.45
CA ARG A 90 -8.73 -0.60 -28.29
C ARG A 90 -7.20 -0.65 -28.46
N PRO A 91 -6.64 0.14 -29.40
CA PRO A 91 -5.21 0.15 -29.64
C PRO A 91 -4.44 0.71 -28.43
N LEU A 92 -3.18 0.29 -28.27
CA LEU A 92 -2.31 0.91 -27.27
C LEU A 92 -2.01 2.37 -27.67
N PRO A 93 -1.89 3.30 -26.70
CA PRO A 93 -1.36 4.62 -26.96
C PRO A 93 0.02 4.51 -27.61
N SER A 94 0.14 5.00 -28.84
CA SER A 94 1.42 5.01 -29.58
C SER A 94 2.24 6.25 -29.25
N ASP A 95 1.56 7.31 -28.82
CA ASP A 95 2.19 8.55 -28.41
C ASP A 95 2.45 8.55 -26.88
N ARG A 96 3.62 9.06 -26.49
CA ARG A 96 4.03 9.26 -25.10
C ARG A 96 4.02 10.74 -24.70
N ALA A 97 3.59 11.63 -25.60
CA ALA A 97 3.41 13.03 -25.28
C ALA A 97 2.47 13.18 -24.07
N THR A 98 2.85 14.06 -23.14
CA THR A 98 1.94 14.52 -22.09
C THR A 98 0.82 15.28 -22.78
N VAL A 99 -0.41 14.81 -22.61
CA VAL A 99 -1.58 15.53 -23.09
C VAL A 99 -1.65 16.86 -22.34
N ASP A 100 -1.87 17.96 -23.06
CA ASP A 100 -2.04 19.27 -22.45
C ASP A 100 -3.16 19.23 -21.40
N ASP A 101 -2.91 19.85 -20.24
CA ASP A 101 -3.79 19.82 -19.06
C ASP A 101 -5.25 20.22 -19.40
N TYR A 102 -5.45 20.95 -20.50
CA TYR A 102 -6.75 21.46 -20.94
C TYR A 102 -7.61 20.45 -21.74
N LEU A 103 -7.06 19.33 -22.22
CA LEU A 103 -7.82 18.41 -23.10
C LEU A 103 -8.91 17.63 -22.35
N PHE A 104 -8.70 17.38 -21.05
CA PHE A 104 -9.65 16.66 -20.19
C PHE A 104 -10.24 17.54 -19.08
N CYS A 105 -9.92 18.83 -19.08
CA CYS A 105 -10.53 19.77 -18.15
C CYS A 105 -11.95 20.13 -18.60
N ILE A 106 -12.83 20.38 -17.63
CA ILE A 106 -14.15 20.95 -17.89
C ILE A 106 -13.95 22.35 -18.48
N PRO A 107 -14.65 22.73 -19.58
CA PRO A 107 -14.54 24.07 -20.16
C PRO A 107 -14.78 25.15 -19.10
N GLU A 108 -14.02 26.23 -19.14
CA GLU A 108 -14.11 27.30 -18.14
C GLU A 108 -15.54 27.85 -17.99
N GLU A 109 -16.27 27.94 -19.10
CA GLU A 109 -17.69 28.34 -19.11
C GLU A 109 -18.59 27.36 -18.34
N THR A 110 -18.33 26.07 -18.47
CA THR A 110 -19.06 25.02 -17.77
C THR A 110 -18.74 25.05 -16.29
N VAL A 111 -17.47 25.27 -15.90
CA VAL A 111 -17.07 25.48 -14.49
C VAL A 111 -17.75 26.72 -13.91
N LYS A 112 -17.77 27.85 -14.63
CA LYS A 112 -18.47 29.08 -14.22
C LYS A 112 -19.96 28.85 -14.04
N ASN A 113 -20.60 28.11 -14.95
CA ASN A 113 -22.01 27.74 -14.85
C ASN A 113 -22.26 26.83 -13.64
N ILE A 114 -21.46 25.78 -13.47
CA ILE A 114 -21.54 24.89 -12.30
C ILE A 114 -21.45 25.74 -11.03
N LEU A 115 -20.42 26.57 -10.86
CA LEU A 115 -20.22 27.41 -9.68
C LEU A 115 -21.35 28.43 -9.47
N LYS A 116 -21.89 29.02 -10.55
CA LYS A 116 -23.02 29.95 -10.51
C LYS A 116 -24.29 29.27 -9.99
N PHE A 117 -24.53 28.02 -10.36
CA PHE A 117 -25.72 27.27 -9.96
C PHE A 117 -25.50 26.39 -8.72
N TYR A 118 -24.25 26.12 -8.31
CA TYR A 118 -23.91 25.24 -7.17
C TYR A 118 -24.28 25.83 -5.81
N ARG A 119 -24.51 27.14 -5.73
CA ARG A 119 -24.87 27.85 -4.48
C ARG A 119 -26.39 27.96 -4.25
N VAL A 120 -27.22 27.33 -5.08
CA VAL A 120 -28.71 27.43 -4.99
C VAL A 120 -29.35 26.07 -4.66
N PHE A 121 -28.74 25.33 -3.75
CA PHE A 121 -29.50 24.37 -2.94
C PHE A 121 -29.49 24.89 -1.51
N GLU A 122 -30.37 25.83 -1.21
CA GLU A 122 -30.90 25.94 0.15
C GLU A 122 -31.64 24.63 0.42
N VAL A 123 -30.90 23.65 0.94
CA VAL A 123 -31.47 22.40 1.42
C VAL A 123 -32.37 22.79 2.57
N TYR A 124 -33.68 22.85 2.33
CA TYR A 124 -34.66 22.92 3.41
C TYR A 124 -34.52 21.64 4.24
N ILE A 125 -33.87 21.77 5.40
CA ILE A 125 -33.81 20.72 6.42
C ILE A 125 -35.02 20.95 7.32
N PRO A 126 -36.11 20.17 7.19
CA PRO A 126 -37.21 20.26 8.14
C PRO A 126 -36.67 19.91 9.54
N GLN A 127 -36.98 20.74 10.54
CA GLN A 127 -36.55 20.54 11.93
C GLN A 127 -37.07 19.21 12.51
N GLU A 128 -38.17 18.67 11.97
CA GLU A 128 -38.69 17.36 12.37
C GLU A 128 -38.90 16.46 11.16
N ARG A 129 -38.09 15.40 11.07
CA ARG A 129 -38.38 14.27 10.18
C ARG A 129 -39.43 13.38 10.84
N GLN A 130 -40.71 13.60 10.54
CA GLN A 130 -41.73 12.59 10.83
C GLN A 130 -41.73 11.52 9.74
N THR A 131 -40.72 10.67 9.72
CA THR A 131 -40.78 9.42 8.95
C THR A 131 -41.08 8.26 9.89
N LYS A 132 -42.09 7.45 9.56
CA LYS A 132 -42.31 6.13 10.18
C LYS A 132 -41.28 5.11 9.67
N ALA A 133 -40.01 5.50 9.54
CA ALA A 133 -38.97 4.62 9.06
C ALA A 133 -38.54 3.67 10.18
N ARG A 134 -39.10 2.47 10.20
CA ARG A 134 -38.50 1.34 10.92
C ARG A 134 -37.36 0.80 10.06
N PHE A 135 -36.15 0.84 10.59
CA PHE A 135 -34.98 0.24 9.94
C PHE A 135 -35.19 -1.28 9.84
N ALA A 136 -35.48 -1.77 8.64
CA ALA A 136 -35.60 -3.19 8.35
C ALA A 136 -34.20 -3.77 8.10
N GLY A 137 -33.44 -3.95 9.17
CA GLY A 137 -32.17 -4.67 9.18
C GLY A 137 -31.95 -5.32 10.55
N PRO A 138 -31.06 -6.32 10.68
CA PRO A 138 -30.83 -7.01 11.95
C PRO A 138 -30.02 -6.13 12.92
N SER A 139 -30.62 -5.05 13.43
CA SER A 139 -29.98 -4.12 14.37
C SER A 139 -30.67 -4.07 15.74
N MET A 140 -31.21 -5.19 16.21
CA MET A 140 -31.68 -5.34 17.59
C MET A 140 -30.70 -5.97 18.61
N PRO A 141 -29.58 -6.65 18.24
CA PRO A 141 -28.70 -7.23 19.27
C PRO A 141 -27.75 -6.22 19.94
N LYS A 142 -27.33 -5.16 19.23
CA LYS A 142 -26.27 -4.25 19.75
C LYS A 142 -26.73 -3.35 20.91
N VAL A 143 -27.99 -2.91 20.89
CA VAL A 143 -28.54 -2.05 21.97
C VAL A 143 -28.75 -2.85 23.26
N GLN A 144 -29.16 -4.12 23.16
CA GLN A 144 -29.34 -4.99 24.32
C GLN A 144 -28.01 -5.31 25.00
N ILE A 145 -26.97 -5.61 24.22
CA ILE A 145 -25.62 -5.87 24.72
C ILE A 145 -25.07 -4.66 25.48
N ILE A 146 -25.21 -3.44 24.92
CA ILE A 146 -24.75 -2.20 25.57
C ILE A 146 -25.53 -1.93 26.86
N LYS A 147 -26.84 -2.21 26.90
CA LYS A 147 -27.67 -2.01 28.10
C LYS A 147 -27.33 -3.00 29.21
N GLN A 148 -27.02 -4.26 28.86
CA GLN A 148 -26.55 -5.27 29.81
C GLN A 148 -25.18 -4.90 30.38
N LEU A 149 -24.23 -4.48 29.54
CA LEU A 149 -22.90 -4.03 29.97
C LEU A 149 -22.98 -2.83 30.93
N ARG A 150 -23.84 -1.84 30.65
CA ARG A 150 -24.04 -0.70 31.56
C ARG A 150 -24.62 -1.08 32.92
N LYS A 151 -25.43 -2.13 33.00
CA LYS A 151 -26.01 -2.61 34.27
C LYS A 151 -24.98 -3.31 35.16
N GLN A 152 -23.89 -3.82 34.57
CA GLN A 152 -22.79 -4.48 35.28
C GLN A 152 -21.71 -3.51 35.78
N LEU A 153 -21.72 -2.26 35.32
CA LEU A 153 -20.77 -1.26 35.78
C LEU A 153 -21.28 -0.61 37.08
N PRO A 154 -20.43 -0.45 38.11
CA PRO A 154 -20.81 0.28 39.32
C PRO A 154 -21.12 1.74 38.97
N PRO A 155 -22.07 2.39 39.66
CA PRO A 155 -22.33 3.82 39.47
C PRO A 155 -21.04 4.60 39.74
N GLY A 156 -20.67 5.48 38.80
CA GLY A 156 -19.49 6.33 38.93
C GLY A 156 -19.59 7.18 40.19
N SER A 157 -18.50 7.30 40.94
CA SER A 157 -18.43 8.18 42.10
C SER A 157 -18.47 9.64 41.65
N ASP A 158 -19.58 10.32 41.92
CA ASP A 158 -19.70 11.76 41.76
C ASP A 158 -18.81 12.45 42.82
N LYS A 159 -17.56 12.76 42.46
CA LYS A 159 -16.71 13.65 43.24
C LYS A 159 -17.15 15.09 43.00
N ASN A 160 -18.05 15.58 43.86
CA ASN A 160 -18.26 17.00 44.07
C ASN A 160 -17.13 17.55 44.96
N ASP A 161 -15.98 17.87 44.37
CA ASP A 161 -14.96 18.68 45.06
C ASP A 161 -15.28 20.17 44.82
N LYS A 162 -16.10 20.72 45.72
CA LYS A 162 -16.12 22.17 46.01
C LYS A 162 -15.19 22.40 47.19
N THR A 163 -14.06 23.02 46.93
CA THR A 163 -13.32 23.93 47.83
C THR A 163 -12.27 24.67 47.03
#